data_AF-A0A9D8A1X7-F1
#
_entry.id   AF-A0A9D8A1X7-F1
#
_cell.length_a   1.000
_cell.length_b   1.000
_cell.length_c   1.000
_cell.angle_alpha   90.00
_cell.angle_beta   90.00
_cell.angle_gamma   90.00
#
_symmetry.space_group_name_H-M   'P 1'
#
loop_
_entity.id
_entity.type
_entity.pdbx_description
1 polymer ?
#
loop_
_entity_poly.entity_id
_entity_poly.type
_entity_poly.pdbx_seq_one_letter_code
_entity_poly.pdbx_strand_id
1 'polypeptide(L)'
;MRSIKAVVLGSIFIIVMMLFLQLAFMIVVVAYNYLAADYPVLNDIVGVFRYLVGIPVFMLVMFVGGYVTASLVDIPDNRRVWIHSFAVGAITVTAMMYSAMSNFELTVTGLAVIVLAISASSVGGFYWLKKAQIAITN
;
A
#
# COMPACT_ATOMS: atom_id res chain seq x y z
N MET A 1 -24.83 -6.24 -0.66
CA MET A 1 -24.36 -5.52 -1.87
C MET A 1 -23.39 -4.37 -1.57
N ARG A 2 -23.60 -3.54 -0.53
CA ARG A 2 -22.70 -2.40 -0.23
C ARG A 2 -21.32 -2.78 0.30
N SER A 3 -21.17 -3.90 1.02
CA SER A 3 -19.87 -4.34 1.56
C SER A 3 -18.87 -4.73 0.47
N ILE A 4 -19.32 -5.37 -0.62
CA ILE A 4 -18.48 -5.64 -1.80
C ILE A 4 -18.02 -4.34 -2.47
N LYS A 5 -18.90 -3.33 -2.53
CA LYS A 5 -18.53 -2.02 -3.08
C LYS A 5 -17.39 -1.36 -2.30
N ALA A 6 -17.39 -1.46 -0.98
CA ALA A 6 -16.31 -0.93 -0.15
C ALA A 6 -14.96 -1.61 -0.45
N VAL A 7 -14.94 -2.94 -0.59
CA VAL A 7 -13.72 -3.68 -0.98
C VAL A 7 -13.25 -3.25 -2.37
N VAL A 8 -14.15 -3.19 -3.35
CA VAL A 8 -13.81 -2.80 -4.72
C VAL A 8 -13.25 -1.37 -4.77
N LEU A 9 -13.90 -0.42 -4.11
CA LEU A 9 -13.43 0.97 -4.06
C LEU A 9 -12.08 1.10 -3.35
N GLY A 10 -11.90 0.40 -2.23
CA GLY A 10 -10.62 0.34 -1.51
C GLY A 10 -9.49 -0.19 -2.38
N SER A 11 -9.72 -1.30 -3.08
CA SER A 11 -8.74 -1.89 -4.00
C SER A 11 -8.43 -0.97 -5.18
N ILE A 12 -9.45 -0.36 -5.81
CA ILE A 12 -9.25 0.60 -6.90
C ILE A 12 -8.42 1.79 -6.41
N PHE A 13 -8.72 2.33 -5.23
CA PHE A 13 -7.97 3.43 -4.66
C PHE A 13 -6.49 3.08 -4.50
N ILE A 14 -6.17 1.93 -3.90
CA ILE A 14 -4.78 1.49 -3.73
C ILE A 14 -4.09 1.33 -5.09
N ILE A 15 -4.74 0.70 -6.06
CA ILE A 15 -4.17 0.49 -7.40
C ILE A 15 -3.85 1.83 -8.06
N VAL A 16 -4.80 2.77 -8.07
CA VAL A 16 -4.60 4.09 -8.68
C VAL A 16 -3.46 4.85 -7.99
N MET A 17 -3.45 4.88 -6.65
CA MET A 17 -2.38 5.53 -5.89
C MET A 17 -1.01 4.90 -6.17
N MET A 18 -0.95 3.58 -6.30
CA MET A 18 0.28 2.88 -6.64
C MET A 18 0.78 3.18 -8.05
N LEU A 19 -0.12 3.35 -9.03
CA LEU A 19 0.26 3.77 -10.38
C LEU A 19 0.88 5.17 -10.39
N PHE A 20 0.30 6.12 -9.65
CA PHE A 20 0.90 7.45 -9.47
C PHE A 20 2.27 7.37 -8.80
N LEU A 21 2.41 6.52 -7.78
CA LEU A 21 3.67 6.32 -7.09
C LEU A 21 4.75 5.75 -8.02
N GLN A 22 4.40 4.74 -8.81
CA GLN A 22 5.29 4.12 -9.78
C GLN A 22 5.74 5.13 -10.84
N LEU A 23 4.85 6.00 -11.32
CA LEU A 23 5.19 7.07 -12.25
C LEU A 23 6.16 8.08 -11.61
N ALA A 24 5.86 8.55 -10.40
CA ALA A 24 6.74 9.46 -9.67
C ALA A 24 8.13 8.84 -9.44
N PHE A 25 8.17 7.57 -9.06
CA PHE A 25 9.40 6.82 -8.87
C PHE A 25 10.20 6.68 -10.18
N MET A 26 9.53 6.43 -11.31
CA MET A 26 10.18 6.38 -12.62
C MET A 26 10.86 7.71 -12.94
N ILE A 27 10.19 8.84 -12.71
CA ILE A 27 10.76 10.18 -12.91
C ILE A 27 11.99 10.38 -12.03
N VAL A 28 11.90 10.03 -10.74
CA VAL A 28 13.04 10.14 -9.80
C VAL A 28 14.21 9.28 -10.25
N VAL A 29 13.97 8.03 -10.66
CA VAL A 29 15.03 7.12 -11.14
C VAL A 29 15.69 7.65 -12.41
N VAL A 30 14.93 8.18 -13.37
CA VAL A 30 15.47 8.76 -14.60
C VAL A 30 16.32 9.99 -14.29
N ALA A 31 15.82 10.91 -13.48
CA ALA A 31 16.56 12.10 -13.06
C ALA A 31 17.83 11.73 -12.29
N TYR A 32 17.75 10.72 -11.43
CA TYR A 32 18.89 10.20 -10.68
C TYR A 32 19.95 9.62 -11.61
N ASN A 33 19.57 8.78 -12.56
CA ASN A 33 20.51 8.17 -13.51
C ASN A 33 21.21 9.22 -14.36
N TYR A 34 20.49 10.28 -14.76
CA TYR A 34 21.10 11.42 -15.44
C TYR A 34 22.16 12.09 -14.56
N LEU A 35 21.86 12.33 -13.29
CA LEU A 35 22.80 12.96 -12.35
C LEU A 35 23.99 12.05 -11.98
N ALA A 36 23.75 10.74 -11.88
CA ALA A 36 24.78 9.76 -11.55
C ALA A 36 25.82 9.58 -12.67
N ALA A 37 25.50 9.98 -13.91
CA ALA A 37 26.47 10.04 -15.00
C ALA A 37 27.62 11.01 -14.69
N ASP A 38 27.31 12.12 -14.00
CA ASP A 38 28.29 13.15 -13.64
C ASP A 38 28.91 12.92 -12.24
N TYR A 39 28.25 12.15 -11.37
CA TYR A 39 28.68 11.92 -9.99
C TYR A 39 28.71 10.41 -9.63
N PRO A 40 29.88 9.74 -9.74
CA PRO A 40 30.00 8.30 -9.52
C PRO A 40 29.60 7.82 -8.12
N VAL A 41 29.74 8.68 -7.10
CA VAL A 41 29.36 8.41 -5.70
C VAL A 41 27.87 8.11 -5.55
N LEU A 42 27.03 8.60 -6.46
CA LEU A 42 25.60 8.31 -6.44
C LEU A 42 25.28 6.86 -6.85
N ASN A 43 26.15 6.14 -7.56
CA ASN A 43 25.81 4.77 -7.98
C ASN A 43 25.63 3.81 -6.80
N ASP A 44 26.34 4.01 -5.69
CA ASP A 44 26.24 3.14 -4.51
C ASP A 44 24.98 3.39 -3.66
N ILE A 45 24.36 4.58 -3.79
CA ILE A 45 23.21 5.00 -2.97
C ILE A 45 21.87 4.55 -3.57
N VAL A 46 21.82 4.27 -4.88
CA VAL A 46 20.60 3.91 -5.61
C VAL A 46 19.85 2.78 -4.93
N GLY A 47 20.56 1.69 -4.60
CA GLY A 47 19.94 0.50 -4.02
C GLY A 47 19.26 0.81 -2.68
N VAL A 48 19.95 1.54 -1.80
CA VAL A 48 19.46 1.87 -0.46
C VAL A 48 18.28 2.84 -0.54
N PHE A 49 18.34 3.85 -1.41
CA PHE A 49 17.29 4.85 -1.55
C PHE A 49 15.93 4.22 -1.92
N ARG A 50 15.94 3.21 -2.79
CA ARG A 50 14.71 2.49 -3.20
C ARG A 50 14.02 1.81 -2.02
N TYR A 51 14.78 1.16 -1.14
CA TYR A 51 14.22 0.48 0.01
C TYR A 51 13.81 1.46 1.11
N LEU A 52 14.62 2.49 1.35
CA LEU A 52 14.41 3.45 2.43
C LEU A 52 13.19 4.34 2.20
N VAL A 53 12.90 4.70 0.95
CA VAL A 53 11.75 5.55 0.60
C VAL A 53 10.57 4.73 0.10
N GLY A 54 10.83 3.73 -0.76
CA GLY A 54 9.77 2.95 -1.39
C GLY A 54 8.93 2.17 -0.38
N ILE A 55 9.56 1.50 0.59
CA ILE A 55 8.82 0.69 1.58
C ILE A 55 7.94 1.58 2.47
N PRO A 56 8.44 2.64 3.14
CA PRO A 56 7.58 3.47 3.99
C PRO A 56 6.43 4.12 3.23
N VAL A 57 6.68 4.60 2.01
CA VAL A 57 5.64 5.22 1.20
C VAL A 57 4.60 4.19 0.75
N PHE A 58 5.02 2.99 0.35
CA PHE A 58 4.11 1.88 0.05
C PHE A 58 3.23 1.53 1.27
N MET A 59 3.83 1.43 2.45
CA MET A 59 3.13 1.16 3.71
C MET A 59 2.08 2.23 4.02
N LEU A 60 2.39 3.50 3.74
CA LEU A 60 1.46 4.61 3.91
C LEU A 60 0.27 4.50 2.94
N VAL A 61 0.49 4.17 1.67
CA VAL A 61 -0.60 3.96 0.70
C VAL A 61 -1.50 2.80 1.15
N MET A 62 -0.91 1.68 1.58
CA MET A 62 -1.67 0.53 2.09
C MET A 62 -2.50 0.89 3.32
N PHE A 63 -1.91 1.62 4.27
CA PHE A 63 -2.61 2.13 5.44
C PHE A 63 -3.80 3.03 5.06
N VAL A 64 -3.58 4.01 4.19
CA VAL A 64 -4.64 4.93 3.74
C VAL A 64 -5.71 4.18 2.97
N GLY A 65 -5.35 3.21 2.12
CA GLY A 65 -6.32 2.36 1.42
C GLY A 65 -7.19 1.56 2.38
N GLY A 66 -6.60 0.98 3.43
CA GLY A 66 -7.34 0.32 4.51
C GLY A 66 -8.29 1.26 5.26
N TYR A 67 -7.85 2.49 5.55
CA TYR A 67 -8.64 3.53 6.19
C TYR A 67 -9.84 3.97 5.32
N VAL A 68 -9.61 4.21 4.02
CA VAL A 68 -10.67 4.57 3.06
C VAL A 68 -11.67 3.43 2.93
N THR A 69 -11.20 2.18 2.83
CA THR A 69 -12.07 1.00 2.78
C THR A 69 -13.00 0.96 3.99
N ALA A 70 -12.46 1.17 5.19
CA ALA A 70 -13.23 1.18 6.43
C ALA A 70 -14.27 2.31 6.46
N SER A 71 -13.92 3.50 5.94
CA SER A 71 -14.84 4.65 5.88
C SER A 71 -16.06 4.45 5.00
N LEU A 72 -15.99 3.50 4.05
CA LEU A 72 -17.08 3.17 3.14
C LEU A 72 -17.98 2.04 3.66
N VAL A 73 -17.64 1.45 4.82
CA VAL A 73 -18.47 0.42 5.46
C VAL A 73 -19.53 1.12 6.31
N ASP A 74 -20.79 1.06 5.86
CA ASP A 74 -21.96 1.71 6.51
C ASP A 74 -22.15 1.38 8.00
N ILE A 75 -21.69 0.22 8.47
CA ILE A 75 -21.87 -0.21 9.86
C ILE A 75 -20.48 -0.38 10.49
N PRO A 76 -20.13 0.38 11.55
CA PRO A 76 -18.87 0.26 12.27
C PRO A 76 -18.88 -0.99 13.16
N ASP A 77 -18.97 -2.15 12.52
CA ASP A 77 -18.84 -3.45 13.15
C ASP A 77 -17.38 -3.89 13.02
N ASN A 78 -16.72 -4.11 14.16
CA ASN A 78 -15.29 -4.36 14.25
C ASN A 78 -14.85 -5.54 13.36
N ARG A 79 -15.65 -6.61 13.35
CA ARG A 79 -15.36 -7.81 12.57
C ARG A 79 -15.45 -7.56 11.06
N ARG A 80 -16.38 -6.72 10.61
CA ARG A 80 -16.56 -6.44 9.17
C ARG A 80 -15.42 -5.57 8.67
N VAL A 81 -15.09 -4.50 9.37
CA VAL A 81 -13.99 -3.59 8.98
C VAL A 81 -12.68 -4.35 8.85
N TRP A 82 -12.34 -5.19 9.84
CA TRP A 82 -11.13 -6.02 9.80
C TRP A 82 -11.07 -6.95 8.58
N ILE A 83 -12.15 -7.69 8.31
CA ILE A 83 -12.20 -8.61 7.18
C ILE A 83 -12.06 -7.86 5.85
N HIS A 84 -12.68 -6.69 5.72
CA HIS A 84 -12.65 -5.91 4.48
C HIS A 84 -11.28 -5.29 4.22
N SER A 85 -10.67 -4.66 5.24
CA SER A 85 -9.34 -4.07 5.11
C SER A 85 -8.25 -5.12 4.89
N PHE A 86 -8.38 -6.31 5.49
CA PHE A 86 -7.52 -7.45 5.21
C PHE A 86 -7.71 -7.95 3.77
N ALA A 87 -8.96 -8.15 3.34
CA ALA A 87 -9.27 -8.61 1.99
C ALA A 87 -8.76 -7.64 0.92
N VAL A 88 -8.96 -6.34 1.10
CA VAL A 88 -8.40 -5.31 0.21
C VAL A 88 -6.89 -5.44 0.12
N GLY A 89 -6.20 -5.49 1.28
CA GLY A 89 -4.74 -5.63 1.29
C GLY A 89 -4.25 -6.91 0.60
N ALA A 90 -4.90 -8.04 0.86
CA ALA A 90 -4.55 -9.32 0.24
C ALA A 90 -4.79 -9.30 -1.28
N ILE A 91 -5.93 -8.77 -1.74
CA ILE A 91 -6.26 -8.69 -3.16
C ILE A 91 -5.28 -7.79 -3.89
N THR A 92 -4.99 -6.59 -3.35
CA THR A 92 -4.13 -5.62 -4.03
C THR A 92 -2.68 -6.11 -4.07
N VAL A 93 -2.16 -6.64 -2.96
CA VAL A 93 -0.79 -7.17 -2.93
C VAL A 93 -0.65 -8.37 -3.86
N THR A 94 -1.62 -9.28 -3.87
CA THR A 94 -1.61 -10.44 -4.79
C THR A 94 -1.68 -10.00 -6.25
N ALA A 95 -2.56 -9.05 -6.58
CA ALA A 95 -2.68 -8.53 -7.95
C ALA A 95 -1.37 -7.89 -8.44
N MET A 96 -0.72 -7.11 -7.57
CA MET A 96 0.57 -6.49 -7.88
C MET A 96 1.69 -7.53 -8.02
N MET A 97 1.76 -8.50 -7.11
CA MET A 97 2.75 -9.57 -7.15
C MET A 97 2.59 -10.44 -8.38
N TYR A 98 1.36 -10.75 -8.78
CA TYR A 98 1.11 -11.57 -9.96
C TYR A 98 1.76 -10.98 -11.21
N SER A 99 1.67 -9.65 -11.37
CA SER A 99 2.36 -8.95 -12.45
C SER A 99 3.89 -9.03 -12.32
N ALA A 100 4.43 -8.95 -11.10
CA ALA A 100 5.87 -8.91 -10.85
C ALA A 100 6.55 -10.29 -10.93
N MET A 101 5.87 -11.36 -10.51
CA MET A 101 6.41 -12.72 -10.46
C MET A 101 6.51 -13.40 -11.82
N SER A 102 5.89 -12.83 -12.86
CA SER A 102 6.06 -13.34 -14.23
C SER A 102 7.51 -13.29 -14.72
N ASN A 103 8.37 -12.48 -14.09
CA ASN A 103 9.76 -12.28 -14.50
C ASN A 103 10.79 -12.36 -13.34
N PHE A 104 10.36 -12.64 -12.10
CA PHE A 104 11.24 -12.58 -10.92
C PHE A 104 10.91 -13.65 -9.88
N GLU A 105 11.95 -14.12 -9.18
CA GLU A 105 11.82 -14.98 -8.00
C GLU A 105 11.46 -14.16 -6.75
N LEU A 106 10.66 -14.74 -5.86
CA LEU A 106 10.22 -14.07 -4.64
C LEU A 106 11.36 -14.04 -3.62
N THR A 107 11.86 -12.85 -3.28
CA THR A 107 12.90 -12.68 -2.25
C THR A 107 12.32 -12.70 -0.84
N VAL A 108 13.15 -13.03 0.16
CA VAL A 108 12.78 -12.97 1.58
C VAL A 108 12.32 -11.56 1.98
N THR A 109 12.98 -10.53 1.46
CA THR A 109 12.58 -9.12 1.66
C THR A 109 11.22 -8.83 1.04
N GLY A 110 10.91 -9.38 -0.14
CA GLY A 110 9.59 -9.28 -0.76
C GLY A 110 8.50 -9.88 0.13
N LEU A 111 8.75 -11.07 0.69
CA LEU A 111 7.84 -11.72 1.64
C LEU A 111 7.57 -10.85 2.87
N ALA A 112 8.61 -10.25 3.46
CA ALA A 112 8.47 -9.36 4.60
C ALA A 112 7.61 -8.13 4.26
N VAL A 113 7.83 -7.53 3.09
CA VAL A 113 7.05 -6.37 2.62
C VAL A 113 5.58 -6.73 2.40
N ILE A 114 5.26 -7.93 1.92
CA ILE A 114 3.88 -8.41 1.74
C ILE A 114 3.15 -8.48 3.10
N VAL A 115 3.76 -9.12 4.09
CA VAL A 115 3.18 -9.25 5.43
C VAL A 115 2.96 -7.87 6.06
N LEU A 116 3.95 -6.99 5.91
CA LEU A 116 3.89 -5.62 6.38
C LEU A 116 2.77 -4.83 5.69
N ALA A 117 2.60 -4.97 4.38
CA ALA A 117 1.59 -4.26 3.59
C ALA A 117 0.15 -4.66 3.97
N ILE A 118 -0.10 -5.97 4.14
CA ILE A 118 -1.40 -6.48 4.57
C ILE A 118 -1.70 -6.01 6.01
N SER A 119 -0.68 -6.02 6.87
CA SER A 119 -0.79 -5.52 8.24
C SER A 119 -1.10 -4.01 8.25
N ALA A 120 -0.41 -3.22 7.43
CA ALA A 120 -0.63 -1.77 7.32
C ALA A 120 -2.07 -1.44 6.89
N SER A 121 -2.60 -2.16 5.88
CA SER A 121 -4.00 -2.01 5.46
C SER A 121 -4.97 -2.32 6.61
N SER A 122 -4.73 -3.42 7.33
CA SER A 122 -5.58 -3.83 8.46
C SER A 122 -5.55 -2.80 9.60
N VAL A 123 -4.37 -2.27 9.93
CA VAL A 123 -4.19 -1.21 10.95
C VAL A 123 -4.87 0.09 10.52
N GLY A 124 -4.81 0.46 9.23
CA GLY A 124 -5.51 1.63 8.70
C GLY A 124 -7.02 1.56 8.88
N GLY A 125 -7.61 0.38 8.60
CA GLY A 125 -9.02 0.14 8.85
C GLY A 125 -9.40 0.19 10.33
N PHE A 126 -8.57 -0.41 11.19
CA PHE A 126 -8.76 -0.36 12.64
C PHE A 126 -8.68 1.06 13.21
N TYR A 127 -7.75 1.87 12.70
CA TYR A 127 -7.60 3.26 13.12
C TYR A 127 -8.86 4.07 12.83
N TRP A 128 -9.47 3.87 11.65
CA TRP A 128 -10.76 4.48 11.33
C TRP A 128 -11.86 4.04 12.30
N LEU A 129 -11.96 2.74 12.57
CA LEU A 129 -12.98 2.19 13.47
C LEU A 129 -12.89 2.81 14.88
N LYS A 130 -11.67 2.89 15.44
CA LYS A 130 -11.46 3.50 16.75
C LYS A 130 -11.92 4.96 16.78
N LYS A 131 -11.62 5.72 15.71
CA LYS A 131 -12.08 7.11 15.57
C LYS A 131 -13.60 7.21 15.45
N ALA A 132 -14.23 6.33 14.68
CA ALA A 132 -15.69 6.29 14.49
C ALA A 132 -16.42 5.96 15.80
N GLN A 133 -15.90 5.04 16.61
CA GLN A 133 -16.48 4.69 17.91
C GLN A 133 -16.42 5.85 18.94
N ILE A 134 -15.31 6.58 18.97
CA ILE A 134 -15.15 7.77 19.83
C ILE A 134 -16.14 8.87 19.45
N ALA A 135 -16.45 9.02 18.15
CA ALA A 135 -17.39 10.02 17.67
C ALA A 135 -18.87 9.70 17.99
N ILE A 136 -19.21 8.44 18.25
CA ILE A 136 -20.58 8.02 18.60
C ILE A 136 -20.83 8.12 20.12
N THR A 137 -19.77 8.16 20.92
CA THR A 137 -19.84 8.17 22.39
C THR A 137 -19.76 9.57 23.01
N ASN A 138 -19.46 10.60 22.22
CA ASN A 138 -19.53 12.02 22.61
C ASN A 138 -20.74 12.69 21.96
#